data_AF-A0A6V7M8V6-F1
#
_entry.id   AF-A0A6V7M8V6-F1
#
_cell.length_a   1.000
_cell.length_b   1.000
_cell.length_c   1.000
_cell.angle_alpha   90.00
_cell.angle_beta   90.00
_cell.angle_gamma   90.00
#
_symmetry.space_group_name_H-M   'P 1'
#
loop_
_entity.id
_entity.type
_entity.pdbx_description
1 polymer ?
#
loop_
_entity_poly.entity_id
_entity_poly.type
_entity_poly.pdbx_seq_one_letter_code
_entity_poly.pdbx_strand_id
1 'polypeptide(L)' 'HTDDYHVMLLSLAEKHPNTKIICVGFSLGGNLVTKYMGERAKNKLPQIIGGISICQGYNAI' A
#
# COMPACT_ATOMS: atom_id res chain seq x y z
N HIS A 1 5.49 -1.96 -10.73
CA HIS A 1 6.27 -2.81 -9.80
C HIS A 1 5.79 -2.57 -8.38
N THR A 2 4.61 -3.08 -8.05
CA THR A 2 4.10 -3.07 -6.66
C THR A 2 3.52 -4.43 -6.29
N ASP A 3 3.83 -5.47 -7.07
CA ASP A 3 3.15 -6.77 -7.00
C ASP A 3 3.60 -7.58 -5.78
N ASP A 4 4.89 -7.54 -5.43
CA ASP A 4 5.37 -8.16 -4.17
C ASP A 4 4.70 -7.53 -2.95
N TYR A 5 4.54 -6.20 -2.96
CA TYR A 5 3.82 -5.47 -1.92
C TYR A 5 2.34 -5.86 -1.87
N HIS A 6 1.72 -6.08 -3.03
CA HIS A 6 0.35 -6.56 -3.13
C HIS A 6 0.18 -7.98 -2.55
N VAL A 7 1.07 -8.91 -2.91
CA VAL A 7 1.04 -10.30 -2.43
C VAL A 7 1.18 -10.34 -0.90
N MET A 8 2.06 -9.52 -0.33
CA MET A 8 2.20 -9.40 1.12
C MET A 8 0.90 -8.90 1.79
N LEU A 9 0.28 -7.87 1.24
CA LEU A 9 -0.99 -7.34 1.76
C LEU A 9 -2.14 -8.34 1.63
N LEU A 10 -2.20 -9.09 0.52
CA LEU A 10 -3.19 -10.13 0.32
C LEU A 10 -3.04 -11.24 1.37
N SER A 11 -1.82 -11.73 1.61
CA SER A 11 -1.56 -12.74 2.64
C SER A 11 -1.98 -12.26 4.04
N LEU A 12 -1.76 -10.97 4.35
CA LEU A 12 -2.19 -10.38 5.61
C LEU A 12 -3.71 -10.28 5.72
N ALA A 13 -4.38 -9.86 4.65
CA ALA A 13 -5.83 -9.76 4.58
C ALA A 13 -6.52 -11.13 4.69
N GLU A 14 -5.93 -12.18 4.10
CA GLU A 14 -6.43 -13.56 4.21
C GLU A 14 -6.26 -14.11 5.62
N LYS A 15 -5.11 -13.89 6.27
CA LYS A 15 -4.85 -14.36 7.64
C LYS A 15 -5.65 -13.60 8.70
N HIS A 16 -5.97 -12.34 8.44
CA HIS A 16 -6.67 -11.46 9.37
C HIS A 16 -7.80 -10.67 8.69
N PRO A 17 -8.89 -11.34 8.27
CA PRO A 17 -9.92 -10.75 7.40
C PRO A 17 -10.65 -9.54 8.00
N ASN A 18 -10.73 -9.45 9.33
CA ASN A 18 -11.41 -8.36 10.04
C ASN A 18 -10.48 -7.21 10.44
N THR A 19 -9.18 -7.32 10.19
CA THR A 19 -8.20 -6.29 10.57
C THR A 19 -8.21 -5.14 9.56
N LYS A 20 -8.15 -3.91 10.05
CA LYS A 20 -7.96 -2.72 9.21
C LYS A 20 -6.47 -2.47 9.00
N ILE A 21 -6.09 -2.18 7.76
CA ILE A 21 -4.69 -2.01 7.34
C ILE A 21 -4.47 -0.56 6.93
N ILE A 22 -3.40 0.05 7.48
CA ILE A 22 -2.87 1.34 7.03
C ILE A 22 -1.49 1.07 6.42
N CYS A 23 -1.32 1.42 5.15
CA CYS A 23 -0.04 1.32 4.46
C CYS A 23 0.82 2.55 4.82
N VAL A 24 2.00 2.37 5.43
CA VAL A 24 2.89 3.49 5.77
C VAL A 24 4.20 3.35 5.01
N GLY A 25 4.60 4.40 4.31
CA GLY A 25 5.84 4.47 3.54
C GLY A 25 6.68 5.65 3.98
N PHE A 26 7.95 5.41 4.31
CA PHE A 26 8.92 6.45 4.65
C PHE A 26 10.01 6.54 3.59
N SER A 27 10.44 7.76 3.25
CA SER A 27 11.48 8.01 2.23
C SER A 27 11.11 7.33 0.90
N LEU A 28 11.94 6.42 0.39
CA LEU A 28 11.65 5.67 -0.83
C LEU A 28 10.37 4.81 -0.73
N GLY A 29 10.04 4.31 0.47
CA GLY A 29 8.82 3.55 0.70
C GLY A 29 7.54 4.38 0.50
N GLY A 30 7.64 5.71 0.65
CA GLY A 30 6.52 6.63 0.38
C GLY A 30 6.08 6.59 -1.10
N ASN A 31 7.04 6.49 -2.02
CA ASN A 31 6.76 6.31 -3.45
C ASN A 31 6.05 4.97 -3.72
N LEU A 32 6.50 3.87 -3.08
CA LEU A 32 5.88 2.56 -3.23
C LEU A 32 4.42 2.55 -2.76
N VAL A 33 4.15 3.08 -1.56
CA VAL A 33 2.78 3.15 -1.01
C VAL A 33 1.90 4.03 -1.90
N THR A 34 2.39 5.20 -2.31
CA THR A 34 1.63 6.12 -3.17
C THR A 34 1.31 5.47 -4.52
N LYS A 35 2.29 4.83 -5.16
CA LYS A 35 2.11 4.14 -6.44
C LYS A 35 1.13 2.97 -6.32
N TYR A 36 1.28 2.13 -5.30
CA TYR A 36 0.38 1.00 -5.05
C TYR A 36 -1.08 1.46 -4.88
N MET A 37 -1.28 2.50 -4.06
CA MET A 37 -2.62 3.05 -3.81
C MET A 37 -3.24 3.64 -5.09
N GLY A 38 -2.43 4.25 -5.97
CA GLY A 38 -2.86 4.75 -7.27
C GLY A 38 -3.19 3.64 -8.28
N GLU A 39 -2.27 2.69 -8.49
CA GLU A 39 -2.44 1.57 -9.43
C GLU A 39 -3.64 0.67 -9.07
N ARG A 40 -3.93 0.51 -7.77
CA ARG A 40 -4.98 -0.38 -7.27
C ARG A 40 -6.23 0.35 -6.78
N ALA A 41 -6.41 1.64 -7.09
CA ALA A 41 -7.55 2.43 -6.59
C ALA A 41 -8.92 1.76 -6.85
N LYS A 42 -9.09 1.11 -8.00
CA LYS A 42 -10.34 0.39 -8.38
C LYS A 42 -10.47 -1.00 -7.74
N ASN A 43 -9.36 -1.66 -7.43
CA ASN A 43 -9.30 -3.05 -6.98
C ASN A 43 -8.59 -3.15 -5.61
N LYS A 44 -8.78 -2.13 -4.76
CA LYS A 44 -8.15 -2.06 -3.45
C LYS A 44 -8.79 -3.09 -2.52
N LEU A 45 -7.97 -3.79 -1.75
CA LEU A 45 -8.46 -4.68 -0.69
C LEU A 45 -9.34 -3.89 0.30
N PRO A 46 -10.52 -4.40 0.70
CA PRO A 46 -11.46 -3.69 1.58
C PRO A 46 -10.91 -3.45 2.99
N GLN A 47 -9.92 -4.24 3.40
CA GLN A 47 -9.21 -4.06 4.66
C GLN A 47 -8.32 -2.81 4.68
N ILE A 48 -7.85 -2.33 3.53
CA ILE A 48 -6.97 -1.16 3.45
C ILE A 48 -7.79 0.11 3.57
N ILE A 49 -7.62 0.81 4.68
CA ILE A 49 -8.39 2.03 4.97
C ILE A 49 -7.66 3.30 4.56
N GLY A 50 -6.36 3.23 4.24
CA GLY A 50 -5.60 4.37 3.75
C GLY A 50 -4.12 4.09 3.59
N GLY A 51 -3.41 5.08 3.04
CA GLY A 51 -1.96 5.10 2.91
C GLY A 51 -1.38 6.40 3.46
N ILE A 52 -0.23 6.32 4.12
CA ILE A 52 0.53 7.46 4.64
C ILE A 52 1.91 7.44 3.99
N SER A 53 2.29 8.57 3.39
CA SER A 53 3.62 8.79 2.83
C SER A 53 4.35 9.85 3.63
N ILE A 54 5.58 9.57 4.06
CA ILE A 54 6.36 10.41 4.97
C ILE A 54 7.74 10.68 4.35
N CYS A 55 8.15 11.95 4.31
CA CYS A 55 9.44 12.39 3.77
C CYS A 55 9.73 11.83 2.37
N GLN A 56 8.70 11.81 1.51
CA GLN A 56 8.82 11.34 0.14
C GLN A 56 9.65 12.33 -0.68
N GLY A 57 10.96 12.06 -0.80
CA GLY A 57 11.80 12.71 -1.80
C GLY A 57 11.32 12.27 -3.19
N TYR A 58 10.81 13.20 -4.00
CA TYR A 58 10.32 12.96 -5.37
C TYR A 58 11.30 12.07 -6.16
N ASN A 59 10.87 11.00 -6.84
CA ASN A 59 10.08 11.02 -8.08
C ASN A 59 9.07 9.86 -8.17
N ALA A 60 7.81 10.18 -8.48
CA ALA A 60 6.75 9.20 -8.75
C ALA A 60 6.67 8.93 -10.28
N ILE A 61 7.51 8.00 -10.77
CA ILE A 61 7.37 7.32 -12.07
C ILE A 61 7.04 5.85 -11.82
#